data_AF-A0A7C7VM44-F1
#
_entry.id   AF-A0A7C7VM44-F1
#
_cell.length_a   1.000
_cell.length_b   1.000
_cell.length_c   1.000
_cell.angle_alpha   90.00
_cell.angle_beta   90.00
_cell.angle_gamma   90.00
#
_symmetry.space_group_name_H-M   'P 1'
#
loop_
_entity.id
_entity.type
_entity.pdbx_description
1 polymer ?
#
loop_
_entity_poly.entity_id
_entity_poly.type
_entity_poly.pdbx_seq_one_letter_code
_entity_poly.pdbx_strand_id
1 'polypeptide(L)'
;MRKLALVLIILMLNEPAIGFVTPSSFPAVKQLFGIDVKKPILVVYKDRLSMLANLMVLSIEYKAVKPGDLDGLDPYDFSAIIFDYGVGNDDVIEWIVSNNWRLLKWLESGGAFLDFTSGEKIVFFDIEISTPEEFEVSPALQHPILRNPNDLGEAKPVAQVVFTGGSDLKDFSMIMEAGGKPVVLVREVRKGRVVICGLYGIGSWFRKGFVENAIYWATKGQLWASIVYAMRADTEHFAVLYPYFANDSVPSLVPYLDKAYSLLAKLARELPYNGNRIVLDFTKDIYWKLGIPVSGLGGNPTFIDVWMLPEVGGDPDRLTCVLFHELGHVFLSNYDFLSGDFSEMLAELAKLYLLENLGFKELFEEEASKALNSLSRYEKEGANFSNINPDVLTGMMLELKRKYGWNLFTRYFKLVNRYTVFPRVSLDRKINAFVYLLSIAAGEYLSDKFREWGFPVREARISCNLDKAWEQTGKRVRIYGVVEPPVVGIIFIDYRVGGTERWKILGVTSTDDYGAYWYEWTPIIEGDYEIRVRWVENIDMELSRSDIRELVMTEKFSPEKLGLGRILYILLNPIGATILLLFFLFLHKKIRE
;
A
#
# COMPACT_ATOMS: atom_id res chain seq x y z
N MET A 1 3.12 18.00 35.62
CA MET A 1 2.98 19.47 35.82
C MET A 1 4.07 20.08 36.71
N ARG A 2 4.32 19.61 37.94
CA ARG A 2 5.36 20.20 38.83
C ARG A 2 6.81 20.19 38.29
N LYS A 3 7.18 19.20 37.46
CA LYS A 3 8.51 19.12 36.82
C LYS A 3 8.68 20.05 35.60
N LEU A 4 7.59 20.32 34.86
CA LEU A 4 7.59 21.29 33.75
C LEU A 4 7.77 22.72 34.29
N ALA A 5 7.16 22.99 35.45
CA ALA A 5 7.29 24.26 36.16
C ALA A 5 8.73 24.51 36.65
N LEU A 6 9.47 23.46 37.07
CA LEU A 6 10.85 23.61 37.56
C LEU A 6 11.83 23.96 36.42
N VAL A 7 11.65 23.39 35.23
CA VAL A 7 12.42 23.74 34.01
C VAL A 7 12.12 25.17 33.58
N LEU A 8 10.84 25.59 33.63
CA LEU A 8 10.42 26.96 33.35
C LEU A 8 11.00 27.98 34.36
N ILE A 9 11.14 27.61 35.64
CA ILE A 9 11.68 28.50 36.68
C ILE A 9 13.20 28.69 36.54
N ILE A 10 13.96 27.64 36.19
CA ILE A 10 15.41 27.75 35.91
C ILE A 10 15.67 28.61 34.65
N LEU A 11 14.75 28.58 33.68
CA LEU A 11 14.80 29.37 32.45
C LEU A 11 14.31 30.83 32.59
N MET A 12 13.96 31.31 33.79
CA MET A 12 13.65 32.73 34.02
C MET A 12 14.78 33.53 34.69
N LEU A 13 15.89 32.89 35.08
CA LEU A 13 17.05 33.58 35.66
C LEU A 13 18.02 34.04 34.56
N ASN A 14 18.56 35.26 34.69
CA ASN A 14 19.34 35.98 33.68
C ASN A 14 20.76 35.42 33.42
N GLU A 15 21.09 34.23 33.92
CA GLU A 15 22.42 33.61 33.78
C GLU A 15 22.51 32.66 32.57
N PRO A 16 23.72 32.39 32.03
CA PRO A 16 23.94 31.41 30.98
C PRO A 16 23.34 30.05 31.36
N ALA A 17 22.54 29.48 30.45
CA ALA A 17 21.84 28.23 30.70
C ALA A 17 22.65 27.06 30.16
N ILE A 18 23.15 26.20 31.06
CA ILE A 18 23.67 24.88 30.70
C ILE A 18 22.50 23.90 30.76
N GLY A 19 22.05 23.43 29.60
CA GLY A 19 20.92 22.52 29.48
C GLY A 19 21.39 21.07 29.37
N PHE A 20 21.04 20.23 30.36
CA PHE A 20 21.14 18.77 30.23
C PHE A 20 19.74 18.18 30.00
N VAL A 21 19.52 17.52 28.86
CA VAL A 21 18.43 16.54 28.75
C VAL A 21 18.99 15.21 29.24
N THR A 22 18.82 14.90 30.52
CA THR A 22 19.20 13.58 31.04
C THR A 22 18.27 12.50 30.44
N PRO A 23 18.81 11.37 29.94
CA PRO A 23 18.00 10.32 29.28
C PRO A 23 16.98 9.61 30.18
N SER A 24 16.91 9.93 31.47
CA SER A 24 16.24 9.12 32.50
C SER A 24 14.70 9.17 32.50
N SER A 25 14.04 9.83 31.55
CA SER A 25 12.58 9.88 31.47
C SER A 25 11.96 9.38 30.15
N PHE A 26 12.77 8.81 29.25
CA PHE A 26 12.27 8.04 28.11
C PHE A 26 12.93 6.65 28.13
N PRO A 27 12.16 5.56 27.96
CA PRO A 27 12.77 4.23 27.89
C PRO A 27 13.74 4.21 26.70
N ALA A 28 15.03 4.03 27.00
CA ALA A 28 16.10 3.63 26.09
C ALA A 28 16.05 4.19 24.65
N VAL A 29 16.03 5.52 24.46
CA VAL A 29 16.46 6.15 23.18
C VAL A 29 17.95 6.42 23.22
N LYS A 30 18.73 5.47 23.73
CA LYS A 30 20.20 5.56 23.79
C LYS A 30 20.81 4.73 22.66
N GLN A 31 20.30 4.89 21.43
CA GLN A 31 20.94 4.33 20.23
C GLN A 31 20.34 4.74 18.87
N LEU A 32 19.42 5.73 18.78
CA LEU A 32 18.72 5.93 17.50
C LEU A 32 19.49 6.73 16.43
N PHE A 33 20.55 7.49 16.77
CA PHE A 33 21.19 8.38 15.78
C PHE A 33 22.72 8.45 15.79
N GLY A 34 23.43 7.74 16.68
CA GLY A 34 24.90 7.57 16.58
C GLY A 34 25.74 8.85 16.45
N ILE A 35 25.25 10.01 16.91
CA ILE A 35 26.00 11.27 16.88
C ILE A 35 26.82 11.35 18.16
N ASP A 36 28.09 10.93 18.08
CA ASP A 36 29.06 11.13 19.15
C ASP A 36 29.66 12.53 19.02
N VAL A 37 28.99 13.52 19.60
CA VAL A 37 29.47 14.90 19.62
C VAL A 37 30.50 15.00 20.74
N LYS A 38 31.79 15.09 20.38
CA LYS A 38 32.90 15.10 21.36
C LYS A 38 32.92 16.34 22.26
N LYS A 39 32.25 17.43 21.84
CA LYS A 39 32.16 18.71 22.53
C LYS A 39 30.73 19.26 22.43
N PRO A 40 30.28 20.11 23.38
CA PRO A 40 28.96 20.70 23.31
C PRO A 40 28.77 21.59 22.08
N ILE A 41 27.51 21.87 21.73
CA ILE A 41 27.15 22.86 20.71
C ILE A 41 26.97 24.22 21.40
N LEU A 42 27.57 25.29 20.88
CA LEU A 42 27.28 26.65 21.31
C LEU A 42 26.04 27.15 20.57
N VAL A 43 25.04 27.64 21.29
CA VAL A 43 23.86 28.29 20.70
C VAL A 43 23.75 29.71 21.20
N VAL A 44 23.80 30.66 20.28
CA VAL A 44 23.67 32.08 20.58
C VAL A 44 22.25 32.48 20.21
N TYR A 45 21.49 32.98 21.18
CA TYR A 45 20.06 33.27 21.01
C TYR A 45 19.71 34.69 21.42
N LYS A 46 18.72 35.29 20.74
CA LYS A 46 18.22 36.64 21.06
C LYS A 46 17.23 36.59 22.22
N ASP A 47 16.25 35.69 22.14
CA ASP A 47 15.26 35.46 23.18
C ASP A 47 15.10 33.95 23.46
N ARG A 48 14.72 33.59 24.70
CA ARG A 48 14.61 32.18 25.08
C ARG A 48 13.42 31.45 24.44
N LEU A 49 12.48 32.18 23.83
CA LEU A 49 11.31 31.61 23.18
C LEU A 49 11.65 31.10 21.76
N SER A 50 12.54 31.79 21.04
CA SER A 50 13.10 31.32 19.76
C SER A 50 13.94 30.06 19.95
N MET A 51 14.71 30.03 21.04
CA MET A 51 15.53 28.89 21.48
C MET A 51 14.69 27.60 21.68
N LEU A 52 13.50 27.71 22.28
CA LEU A 52 12.61 26.57 22.62
C LEU A 52 12.11 25.79 21.38
N ALA A 53 11.93 26.45 20.25
CA ALA A 53 11.43 25.82 19.02
C ALA A 53 12.49 24.96 18.32
N ASN A 54 13.76 25.37 18.41
CA ASN A 54 14.88 24.73 17.70
C ASN A 54 15.66 23.72 18.58
N LEU A 55 15.75 23.94 19.90
CA LEU A 55 16.63 23.15 20.79
C LEU A 55 15.95 22.03 21.59
N MET A 56 14.64 22.11 21.90
CA MET A 56 13.95 21.00 22.63
C MET A 56 13.89 19.69 21.83
N VAL A 57 14.31 19.75 20.57
CA VAL A 57 14.33 18.65 19.62
C VAL A 57 15.64 17.87 19.68
N LEU A 58 16.75 18.50 20.09
CA LEU A 58 18.07 17.91 20.03
C LEU A 58 18.41 17.19 21.34
N SER A 59 18.64 15.88 21.27
CA SER A 59 19.16 15.07 22.39
C SER A 59 20.68 15.21 22.52
N ILE A 60 21.21 16.44 22.45
CA ILE A 60 22.64 16.76 22.35
C ILE A 60 23.00 17.77 23.45
N GLU A 61 24.24 17.72 23.96
CA GLU A 61 24.76 18.69 24.93
C GLU A 61 25.01 20.05 24.28
N TYR A 62 24.49 21.12 24.87
CA TYR A 62 24.68 22.48 24.35
C TYR A 62 24.90 23.51 25.46
N LYS A 63 25.59 24.59 25.11
CA LYS A 63 25.72 25.81 25.91
C LYS A 63 24.97 26.93 25.20
N ALA A 64 23.94 27.48 25.83
CA ALA A 64 23.16 28.56 25.24
C ALA A 64 23.52 29.91 25.88
N VAL A 65 23.88 30.91 25.08
CA VAL A 65 24.31 32.24 25.54
C VAL A 65 23.61 33.36 24.78
N LYS A 66 23.51 34.56 25.39
CA LYS A 66 23.10 35.77 24.68
C LYS A 66 24.32 36.38 23.95
N PRO A 67 24.12 37.28 22.97
CA PRO A 67 25.21 37.93 22.25
C PRO A 67 26.26 38.57 23.15
N GLY A 68 25.86 39.38 24.13
CA GLY A 68 26.78 40.05 25.06
C GLY A 68 27.49 39.12 26.06
N ASP A 69 27.17 37.83 26.08
CA ASP A 69 27.82 36.82 26.92
C ASP A 69 28.81 35.94 26.12
N LEU A 70 29.11 36.33 24.88
CA LEU A 70 30.06 35.62 24.03
C LEU A 70 31.52 35.83 24.46
N ASP A 71 31.80 36.94 25.13
CA ASP A 71 33.16 37.31 25.55
C ASP A 71 33.82 36.22 26.40
N GLY A 72 35.04 35.85 25.98
CA GLY A 72 35.84 34.82 26.66
C GLY A 72 35.49 33.37 26.31
N LEU A 73 34.49 33.11 25.45
CA LEU A 73 34.25 31.76 24.93
C LEU A 73 35.24 31.43 23.81
N ASP A 74 35.86 30.24 23.88
CA ASP A 74 36.75 29.73 22.84
C ASP A 74 35.96 28.83 21.86
N PRO A 75 35.96 29.12 20.54
CA PRO A 75 35.32 28.26 19.53
C PRO A 75 35.75 26.80 19.60
N TYR A 76 36.99 26.53 20.01
CA TYR A 76 37.51 25.17 20.14
C TYR A 76 36.84 24.37 21.24
N ASP A 77 36.13 24.98 22.18
CA ASP A 77 35.37 24.26 23.21
C ASP A 77 34.08 23.64 22.66
N PHE A 78 33.73 23.92 21.40
CA PHE A 78 32.47 23.50 20.79
C PHE A 78 32.68 22.69 19.51
N SER A 79 31.76 21.77 19.25
CA SER A 79 31.72 21.01 17.99
C SER A 79 30.96 21.75 16.89
N ALA A 80 29.99 22.56 17.26
CA ALA A 80 29.28 23.44 16.34
C ALA A 80 28.86 24.73 17.04
N ILE A 81 28.68 25.79 16.26
CA ILE A 81 28.16 27.08 16.72
C ILE A 81 26.90 27.40 15.92
N ILE A 82 25.81 27.73 16.62
CA ILE A 82 24.51 28.06 16.04
C ILE A 82 24.13 29.48 16.44
N PHE A 83 23.91 30.36 15.47
CA PHE A 83 23.33 31.68 15.68
C PHE A 83 21.84 31.64 15.35
N ASP A 84 20.99 31.84 16.34
CA ASP A 84 19.54 31.81 16.18
C ASP A 84 19.02 33.09 15.50
N TYR A 85 17.75 33.10 15.11
CA TYR A 85 17.14 34.22 14.40
C TYR A 85 17.23 35.55 15.19
N GLY A 86 17.62 36.63 14.52
CA GLY A 86 17.64 37.99 15.07
C GLY A 86 18.79 38.30 16.03
N VAL A 87 19.80 37.42 16.07
CA VAL A 87 21.03 37.52 16.88
C VAL A 87 22.09 38.45 16.27
N GLY A 88 21.93 38.86 15.00
CA GLY A 88 22.81 39.82 14.32
C GLY A 88 22.92 41.12 15.10
N ASN A 89 23.96 41.23 15.92
CA ASN A 89 24.24 42.34 16.83
C ASN A 89 25.75 42.61 16.78
N ASP A 90 26.15 43.85 17.11
CA ASP A 90 27.54 44.28 17.12
C ASP A 90 28.40 43.37 18.02
N ASP A 91 27.86 42.88 19.14
CA ASP A 91 28.53 41.93 20.05
C ASP A 91 28.97 40.61 19.37
N VAL A 92 28.15 40.08 18.45
CA VAL A 92 28.49 38.84 17.74
C VAL A 92 29.59 39.11 16.73
N ILE A 93 29.52 40.25 16.04
CA ILE A 93 30.53 40.70 15.09
C ILE A 93 31.87 40.91 15.84
N GLU A 94 31.86 41.61 16.96
CA GLU A 94 33.04 41.84 17.80
C GLU A 94 33.65 40.53 18.30
N TRP A 95 32.82 39.57 18.71
CA TRP A 95 33.29 38.25 19.11
C TRP A 95 33.92 37.46 17.94
N ILE A 96 33.30 37.50 16.75
CA ILE A 96 33.86 36.85 15.56
C ILE A 96 35.17 37.52 15.15
N VAL A 97 35.24 38.85 15.13
CA VAL A 97 36.44 39.61 14.76
C VAL A 97 37.58 39.33 15.75
N SER A 98 37.29 39.35 17.05
CA SER A 98 38.29 39.04 18.09
C SER A 98 38.77 37.59 18.07
N ASN A 99 37.94 36.65 17.60
CA ASN A 99 38.27 35.24 17.45
C ASN A 99 38.61 34.83 16.01
N ASN A 100 38.73 35.77 15.07
CA ASN A 100 38.76 35.50 13.63
C ASN A 100 39.73 34.36 13.24
N TRP A 101 41.00 34.50 13.62
CA TRP A 101 42.01 33.49 13.31
C TRP A 101 41.74 32.13 13.98
N ARG A 102 41.15 32.12 15.19
CA ARG A 102 40.80 30.91 15.94
C ARG A 102 39.62 30.21 15.31
N LEU A 103 38.59 30.95 14.93
CA LEU A 103 37.42 30.45 14.20
C LEU A 103 37.83 29.83 12.87
N LEU A 104 38.71 30.48 12.12
CA LEU A 104 39.26 29.94 10.87
C LEU A 104 40.00 28.61 11.12
N LYS A 105 40.90 28.57 12.10
CA LYS A 105 41.65 27.35 12.45
C LYS A 105 40.75 26.24 13.01
N TRP A 106 39.67 26.61 13.70
CA TRP A 106 38.67 25.68 14.24
C TRP A 106 37.82 25.08 13.12
N LEU A 107 37.35 25.89 12.18
CA LEU A 107 36.68 25.43 10.96
C LEU A 107 37.58 24.49 10.14
N GLU A 108 38.86 24.86 9.96
CA GLU A 108 39.87 24.00 9.31
C GLU A 108 40.03 22.64 10.01
N SER A 109 39.76 22.57 11.31
CA SER A 109 39.82 21.35 12.11
C SER A 109 38.52 20.53 12.15
N GLY A 110 37.50 20.94 11.38
CA GLY A 110 36.22 20.24 11.27
C GLY A 110 35.09 20.82 12.13
N GLY A 111 35.26 22.03 12.66
CA GLY A 111 34.16 22.78 13.29
C GLY A 111 33.04 23.09 12.30
N ALA A 112 31.79 23.16 12.80
CA ALA A 112 30.62 23.43 11.99
C ALA A 112 29.88 24.70 12.46
N PHE A 113 29.41 25.49 11.51
CA PHE A 113 28.73 26.75 11.78
C PHE A 113 27.34 26.75 11.14
N LEU A 114 26.33 27.21 11.87
CA LEU A 114 24.98 27.41 11.35
C LEU A 114 24.51 28.80 11.76
N ASP A 115 24.20 29.64 10.79
CA ASP A 115 23.67 30.97 11.02
C ASP A 115 22.24 31.05 10.50
N PHE A 116 21.30 31.39 11.38
CA PHE A 116 19.89 31.63 11.07
C PHE A 116 19.52 33.11 11.19
N THR A 117 20.49 34.00 11.38
CA THR A 117 20.26 35.45 11.44
C THR A 117 19.79 35.95 10.07
N SER A 118 18.53 36.39 10.00
CA SER A 118 18.00 37.02 8.79
C SER A 118 17.88 38.52 8.98
N GLY A 119 18.32 39.28 7.98
CA GLY A 119 17.82 40.63 7.73
C GLY A 119 18.68 41.80 8.19
N GLU A 120 19.63 41.63 9.10
CA GLU A 120 20.53 42.72 9.51
C GLU A 120 21.97 42.19 9.60
N LYS A 121 22.86 42.80 8.80
CA LYS A 121 24.31 42.54 8.65
C LYS A 121 24.73 41.08 8.90
N ILE A 122 24.79 40.29 7.81
CA ILE A 122 25.31 38.91 7.86
C ILE A 122 26.73 38.92 8.41
N VAL A 123 26.93 38.28 9.56
CA VAL A 123 28.07 38.47 10.47
C VAL A 123 29.39 37.91 9.92
N PHE A 124 29.36 36.95 8.98
CA PHE A 124 30.56 36.19 8.60
C PHE A 124 31.45 36.81 7.50
N PHE A 125 31.07 37.96 6.93
CA PHE A 125 31.78 38.54 5.77
C PHE A 125 32.85 39.59 6.12
N ASP A 126 33.01 39.98 7.38
CA ASP A 126 34.06 40.91 7.84
C ASP A 126 35.38 40.22 8.23
N ILE A 127 35.47 38.90 8.04
CA ILE A 127 36.75 38.18 8.08
C ILE A 127 37.47 38.44 6.76
N GLU A 128 38.19 39.57 6.66
CA GLU A 128 39.21 39.77 5.62
C GLU A 128 40.24 38.64 5.78
N ILE A 129 40.18 37.64 4.90
CA ILE A 129 41.23 36.64 4.79
C ILE A 129 42.40 37.35 4.11
N SER A 130 43.32 37.89 4.90
CA SER A 130 44.64 38.30 4.42
C SER A 130 45.33 37.07 3.82
N THR A 131 45.25 36.92 2.51
CA THR A 131 45.95 35.87 1.76
C THR A 131 47.45 36.13 1.87
N PRO A 132 48.29 35.14 2.25
CA PRO A 132 49.74 35.29 2.14
C PRO A 132 50.09 35.52 0.67
N GLU A 133 50.92 36.53 0.43
CA GLU A 133 51.54 36.78 -0.88
C GLU A 133 52.32 35.52 -1.32
N GLU A 134 52.21 35.19 -2.60
CA GLU A 134 52.79 34.02 -3.29
C GLU A 134 51.95 32.73 -3.25
N PHE A 135 50.89 32.71 -4.06
CA PHE A 135 50.41 31.49 -4.69
C PHE A 135 50.19 31.75 -6.19
N GLU A 136 51.09 31.24 -7.03
CA GLU A 136 50.84 31.15 -8.47
C GLU A 136 49.77 30.08 -8.72
N VAL A 137 48.56 30.53 -9.05
CA VAL A 137 47.50 29.66 -9.57
C VAL A 137 47.61 29.68 -11.09
N SER A 138 47.99 28.56 -11.69
CA SER A 138 47.86 28.37 -13.14
C SER A 138 46.37 28.15 -13.46
N PRO A 139 45.74 28.96 -14.34
CA PRO A 139 44.32 28.81 -14.63
C PRO A 139 44.06 27.54 -15.44
N ALA A 140 43.18 26.67 -14.94
CA ALA A 140 42.61 25.58 -15.73
C ALA A 140 41.61 26.13 -16.76
N LEU A 141 42.13 26.74 -17.82
CA LEU A 141 41.40 27.42 -18.91
C LEU A 141 40.59 26.49 -19.84
N GLN A 142 40.26 25.26 -19.41
CA GLN A 142 39.54 24.28 -20.25
C GLN A 142 38.41 23.51 -19.54
N HIS A 143 37.75 24.10 -18.52
CA HIS A 143 36.56 23.46 -17.91
C HIS A 143 35.23 23.83 -18.62
N PRO A 144 34.38 22.86 -19.02
CA PRO A 144 33.15 23.10 -19.80
C PRO A 144 32.06 23.95 -19.12
N ILE A 145 32.02 24.06 -17.79
CA ILE A 145 31.03 24.90 -17.09
C ILE A 145 31.22 26.40 -17.38
N LEU A 146 32.43 26.78 -17.84
CA LEU A 146 32.78 28.13 -18.27
C LEU A 146 32.46 28.37 -19.76
N ARG A 147 32.03 27.34 -20.50
CA ARG A 147 31.65 27.47 -21.93
C ARG A 147 30.16 27.73 -22.14
N ASN A 148 29.26 27.34 -21.24
CA ASN A 148 27.86 27.78 -21.25
C ASN A 148 27.31 27.91 -19.83
N PRO A 149 27.64 29.02 -19.14
CA PRO A 149 27.24 29.23 -17.76
C PRO A 149 25.77 29.66 -17.59
N ASN A 150 25.04 30.06 -18.65
CA ASN A 150 23.65 30.56 -18.60
C ASN A 150 22.99 30.53 -20.00
N ASP A 151 21.99 29.69 -20.28
CA ASP A 151 20.85 30.21 -21.05
C ASP A 151 19.60 30.12 -20.16
N LEU A 152 19.48 31.16 -19.34
CA LEU A 152 18.49 31.40 -18.30
C LEU A 152 17.22 32.09 -18.85
N GLY A 153 17.02 32.09 -20.18
CA GLY A 153 15.99 32.89 -20.87
C GLY A 153 14.53 32.47 -20.63
N GLU A 154 14.25 31.24 -20.19
CA GLU A 154 12.88 30.75 -19.92
C GLU A 154 12.62 30.36 -18.45
N ALA A 155 13.55 30.68 -17.54
CA ALA A 155 13.47 30.27 -16.13
C ALA A 155 12.51 31.16 -15.30
N LYS A 156 11.44 30.55 -14.74
CA LYS A 156 10.68 31.11 -13.61
C LYS A 156 11.15 30.45 -12.30
N PRO A 157 11.85 31.16 -11.39
CA PRO A 157 12.60 30.50 -10.33
C PRO A 157 11.93 30.58 -8.95
N VAL A 158 12.09 29.53 -8.13
CA VAL A 158 11.92 29.60 -6.68
C VAL A 158 13.09 28.87 -5.98
N ALA A 159 13.95 29.69 -5.35
CA ALA A 159 15.20 29.43 -4.62
C ALA A 159 16.47 29.18 -5.48
N GLN A 160 17.50 30.01 -5.25
CA GLN A 160 18.85 29.89 -5.82
C GLN A 160 19.78 29.21 -4.80
N VAL A 161 20.43 28.12 -5.20
CA VAL A 161 21.60 27.55 -4.49
C VAL A 161 22.83 28.05 -5.23
N VAL A 162 23.76 28.68 -4.52
CA VAL A 162 24.99 29.22 -5.13
C VAL A 162 26.21 28.52 -4.51
N PHE A 163 27.00 27.85 -5.36
CA PHE A 163 28.31 27.30 -5.01
C PHE A 163 29.38 28.32 -5.43
N THR A 164 29.96 29.07 -4.50
CA THR A 164 31.03 30.03 -4.84
C THR A 164 32.40 29.33 -4.76
N GLY A 165 32.87 28.81 -5.89
CA GLY A 165 34.23 28.30 -6.06
C GLY A 165 35.26 29.41 -6.30
N GLY A 166 35.20 30.52 -5.56
CA GLY A 166 36.03 31.70 -5.78
C GLY A 166 35.74 32.81 -4.78
N SER A 167 36.70 33.73 -4.61
CA SER A 167 36.70 34.81 -3.61
C SER A 167 36.09 36.13 -4.07
N ASP A 168 35.35 36.17 -5.18
CA ASP A 168 34.95 37.45 -5.78
C ASP A 168 33.59 37.97 -5.24
N LEU A 169 33.62 39.16 -4.63
CA LEU A 169 32.49 39.81 -3.96
C LEU A 169 31.37 40.28 -4.91
N LYS A 170 31.62 40.32 -6.23
CA LYS A 170 30.66 40.78 -7.24
C LYS A 170 29.48 39.84 -7.48
N ASP A 171 29.66 38.53 -7.27
CA ASP A 171 28.56 37.56 -7.40
C ASP A 171 27.54 37.70 -6.26
N PHE A 172 27.91 38.40 -5.19
CA PHE A 172 27.12 38.53 -3.96
C PHE A 172 26.11 39.68 -3.99
N SER A 173 26.42 40.79 -4.67
CA SER A 173 25.47 41.91 -4.82
C SER A 173 24.23 41.50 -5.62
N MET A 174 24.40 40.63 -6.62
CA MET A 174 23.30 40.05 -7.39
C MET A 174 22.35 39.18 -6.56
N ILE A 175 22.86 38.50 -5.52
CA ILE A 175 22.07 37.64 -4.61
C ILE A 175 21.25 38.50 -3.65
N MET A 176 21.84 39.58 -3.13
CA MET A 176 21.18 40.52 -2.22
C MET A 176 20.10 41.35 -2.92
N GLU A 177 20.26 41.64 -4.21
CA GLU A 177 19.25 42.32 -5.04
C GLU A 177 18.05 41.41 -5.39
N ALA A 178 18.16 40.08 -5.21
CA ALA A 178 17.16 39.10 -5.64
C ALA A 178 15.88 39.01 -4.77
N GLY A 179 15.73 39.87 -3.75
CA GLY A 179 14.45 40.16 -3.09
C GLY A 179 13.73 38.98 -2.44
N GLY A 180 13.95 38.76 -1.14
CA GLY A 180 13.00 38.08 -0.25
C GLY A 180 12.84 36.57 -0.38
N LYS A 181 13.85 35.83 -0.87
CA LYS A 181 13.81 34.36 -0.99
C LYS A 181 14.85 33.69 -0.09
N PRO A 182 14.60 32.48 0.44
CA PRO A 182 15.58 31.73 1.22
C PRO A 182 16.78 31.33 0.33
N VAL A 183 17.99 31.60 0.81
CA VAL A 183 19.25 31.32 0.11
C VAL A 183 20.13 30.45 1.02
N VAL A 184 20.55 29.30 0.51
CA VAL A 184 21.52 28.43 1.19
C VAL A 184 22.87 28.60 0.49
N LEU A 185 23.88 29.04 1.23
CA LEU A 185 25.23 29.27 0.74
C LEU A 185 26.17 28.27 1.39
N VAL A 186 26.83 27.45 0.58
CA VAL A 186 27.79 26.45 1.07
C VAL A 186 29.16 26.82 0.54
N ARG A 187 30.11 27.10 1.45
CA ARG A 187 31.50 27.43 1.10
C ARG A 187 32.44 26.39 1.68
N GLU A 188 33.26 25.79 0.82
CA GLU A 188 34.37 24.94 1.25
C GLU A 188 35.58 25.81 1.58
N VAL A 189 36.12 25.67 2.79
CA VAL A 189 37.32 26.39 3.25
C VAL A 189 38.40 25.35 3.52
N ARG A 190 39.24 25.09 2.51
CA ARG A 190 40.32 24.08 2.51
C ARG A 190 39.84 22.65 2.80
N LYS A 191 39.89 22.20 4.06
CA LYS A 191 39.48 20.84 4.53
C LYS A 191 38.28 20.87 5.49
N GLY A 192 37.74 22.05 5.79
CA GLY A 192 36.51 22.25 6.56
C GLY A 192 35.41 22.86 5.68
N ARG A 193 34.14 22.65 6.06
CA ARG A 193 32.97 23.12 5.29
C ARG A 193 32.17 24.11 6.13
N VAL A 194 31.87 25.28 5.56
CA VAL A 194 31.02 26.30 6.18
C VAL A 194 29.67 26.31 5.47
N VAL A 195 28.59 26.20 6.25
CA VAL A 195 27.22 26.25 5.74
C VAL A 195 26.56 27.51 6.29
N ILE A 196 26.28 28.46 5.42
CA ILE A 196 25.62 29.72 5.76
C ILE A 196 24.19 29.65 5.23
N CYS A 197 23.21 29.67 6.13
CA CYS A 197 21.79 29.59 5.77
C CYS A 197 21.13 30.97 5.92
N GLY A 198 21.12 31.77 4.86
CA GLY A 198 20.38 33.03 4.84
C GLY A 198 18.87 32.79 4.67
N LEU A 199 18.11 32.75 5.76
CA LEU A 199 16.65 32.59 5.71
C LEU A 199 15.91 33.92 5.77
N TYR A 200 15.77 34.62 4.65
CA TYR A 200 14.98 35.86 4.62
C TYR A 200 13.46 35.56 4.64
N GLY A 201 12.75 36.04 5.67
CA GLY A 201 11.29 36.24 5.61
C GLY A 201 10.36 35.05 5.91
N ILE A 202 10.82 33.97 6.56
CA ILE A 202 9.96 32.81 6.89
C ILE A 202 9.80 32.70 8.40
N GLY A 203 8.66 33.15 8.92
CA GLY A 203 8.31 33.03 10.34
C GLY A 203 8.08 31.57 10.77
N SER A 204 8.49 31.25 12.01
CA SER A 204 8.17 30.15 12.95
C SER A 204 7.68 28.76 12.48
N TRP A 205 7.77 28.40 11.20
CA TRP A 205 7.22 27.16 10.65
C TRP A 205 8.33 26.17 10.28
N PHE A 206 9.05 25.68 11.29
CA PHE A 206 9.89 24.48 11.14
C PHE A 206 9.44 23.39 12.11
N ARG A 207 9.21 22.18 11.57
CA ARG A 207 8.96 20.96 12.34
C ARG A 207 10.21 20.09 12.37
N LYS A 208 10.64 19.76 13.60
CA LYS A 208 11.52 18.67 14.08
C LYS A 208 12.65 18.14 13.18
N GLY A 209 12.37 17.61 11.99
CA GLY A 209 13.34 16.85 11.19
C GLY A 209 14.38 17.66 10.42
N PHE A 210 14.16 18.96 10.18
CA PHE A 210 15.10 19.77 9.38
C PHE A 210 16.38 20.09 10.15
N VAL A 211 16.24 20.58 11.39
CA VAL A 211 17.36 20.96 12.26
C VAL A 211 18.18 19.74 12.69
N GLU A 212 17.51 18.62 13.00
CA GLU A 212 18.15 17.35 13.34
C GLU A 212 19.05 16.84 12.20
N ASN A 213 18.57 16.89 10.96
CA ASN A 213 19.32 16.45 9.79
C ASN A 213 20.46 17.43 9.46
N ALA A 214 20.22 18.75 9.48
CA ALA A 214 21.26 19.73 9.21
C ALA A 214 22.47 19.60 10.16
N ILE A 215 22.22 19.35 11.46
CA ILE A 215 23.25 19.16 12.49
C ILE A 215 23.95 17.80 12.35
N TYR A 216 23.20 16.72 12.07
CA TYR A 216 23.77 15.39 11.81
C TYR A 216 24.76 15.41 10.63
N TRP A 217 24.40 16.06 9.54
CA TRP A 217 25.19 16.11 8.31
C TRP A 217 26.36 17.11 8.38
N ALA A 218 26.17 18.24 9.06
CA ALA A 218 27.26 19.20 9.34
C ALA A 218 28.36 18.59 10.23
N THR A 219 27.99 17.78 11.23
CA THR A 219 28.95 17.12 12.15
C THR A 219 29.67 15.91 11.53
N LYS A 220 29.24 15.42 10.35
CA LYS A 220 29.86 14.29 9.64
C LYS A 220 30.61 14.70 8.35
N GLY A 221 30.69 15.99 8.03
CA GLY A 221 31.45 16.48 6.88
C GLY A 221 30.85 16.09 5.52
N GLN A 222 29.55 15.83 5.44
CA GLN A 222 28.82 15.54 4.20
C GLN A 222 27.50 16.31 4.22
N LEU A 223 27.42 17.46 3.54
CA LEU A 223 26.18 18.23 3.44
C LEU A 223 25.60 18.11 2.02
N TRP A 224 24.37 17.61 1.93
CA TRP A 224 23.46 17.85 0.82
C TRP A 224 22.19 18.46 1.45
N ALA A 225 21.88 19.71 1.11
CA ALA A 225 20.89 20.53 1.82
C ALA A 225 19.44 20.17 1.43
N SER A 226 18.55 20.17 2.43
CA SER A 226 17.10 19.98 2.28
C SER A 226 16.43 21.27 1.79
N ILE A 227 15.87 21.22 0.58
CA ILE A 227 15.02 22.24 -0.04
C ILE A 227 13.60 21.66 -0.15
N VAL A 228 12.57 22.47 -0.40
CA VAL A 228 11.17 22.04 -0.63
C VAL A 228 11.14 20.82 -1.57
N TYR A 229 11.01 19.63 -0.99
CA TYR A 229 11.27 18.35 -1.67
C TYR A 229 10.11 17.85 -2.54
N ALA A 230 9.01 18.60 -2.65
CA ALA A 230 7.80 18.09 -3.28
C ALA A 230 7.09 19.16 -4.10
N MET A 231 7.17 19.04 -5.42
CA MET A 231 6.14 19.53 -6.32
C MET A 231 4.89 18.68 -6.17
N ARG A 232 3.74 19.26 -6.50
CA ARG A 232 2.44 18.60 -6.43
C ARG A 232 1.72 18.70 -7.77
N ALA A 233 1.24 17.58 -8.26
CA ALA A 233 0.23 17.52 -9.32
C ALA A 233 -1.02 16.84 -8.77
N ASP A 234 -2.20 17.32 -9.13
CA ASP A 234 -3.47 16.70 -8.76
C ASP A 234 -4.22 16.30 -10.03
N THR A 235 -4.88 15.15 -9.97
CA THR A 235 -5.85 14.71 -10.98
C THR A 235 -7.21 14.50 -10.33
N GLU A 236 -8.19 13.94 -11.05
CA GLU A 236 -9.47 13.58 -10.43
C GLU A 236 -9.25 12.58 -9.29
N HIS A 237 -8.49 11.51 -9.56
CA HIS A 237 -8.31 10.37 -8.66
C HIS A 237 -6.96 10.33 -7.94
N PHE A 238 -6.01 11.22 -8.24
CA PHE A 238 -4.67 11.18 -7.66
C PHE A 238 -4.22 12.51 -7.06
N ALA A 239 -3.38 12.41 -6.02
CA ALA A 239 -2.51 13.49 -5.57
C ALA A 239 -1.06 13.00 -5.67
N VAL A 240 -0.25 13.66 -6.49
CA VAL A 240 1.10 13.23 -6.85
C VAL A 240 2.12 14.17 -6.21
N LEU A 241 3.01 13.63 -5.40
CA LEU A 241 4.11 14.33 -4.74
C LEU A 241 5.43 13.85 -5.34
N TYR A 242 6.26 14.76 -5.85
CA TYR A 242 7.51 14.41 -6.51
C TYR A 242 8.58 15.48 -6.34
N PRO A 243 9.88 15.13 -6.32
CA PRO A 243 10.94 16.11 -6.14
C PRO A 243 11.01 17.12 -7.29
N TYR A 244 11.43 18.35 -7.00
CA TYR A 244 11.51 19.42 -8.00
C TYR A 244 12.40 19.07 -9.19
N PHE A 245 13.44 18.25 -8.99
CA PHE A 245 14.28 17.82 -10.10
C PHE A 245 13.58 16.84 -11.06
N ALA A 246 12.47 16.20 -10.64
CA ALA A 246 11.71 15.26 -11.46
C ALA A 246 10.54 15.91 -12.21
N ASN A 247 10.75 17.14 -12.68
CA ASN A 247 9.72 17.97 -13.30
C ASN A 247 9.41 17.59 -14.76
N ASP A 248 10.14 16.60 -15.30
CA ASP A 248 9.87 16.04 -16.62
C ASP A 248 9.29 14.62 -16.49
N SER A 249 9.98 13.73 -15.76
CA SER A 249 9.59 12.32 -15.67
C SER A 249 8.23 12.11 -15.00
N VAL A 250 7.97 12.70 -13.83
CA VAL A 250 6.69 12.49 -13.12
C VAL A 250 5.52 13.18 -13.82
N PRO A 251 5.62 14.46 -14.24
CA PRO A 251 4.56 15.11 -15.00
C PRO A 251 4.19 14.39 -16.30
N SER A 252 5.13 13.71 -16.96
CA SER A 252 4.84 12.91 -18.16
C SER A 252 3.89 11.74 -17.91
N LEU A 253 3.84 11.22 -16.67
CA LEU A 253 2.97 10.10 -16.28
C LEU A 253 1.55 10.56 -15.89
N VAL A 254 1.40 11.81 -15.44
CA VAL A 254 0.14 12.37 -14.94
C VAL A 254 -1.05 12.19 -15.92
N PRO A 255 -0.90 12.43 -17.25
CA PRO A 255 -1.99 12.24 -18.20
C PRO A 255 -2.55 10.82 -18.27
N TYR A 256 -1.79 9.82 -17.84
CA TYR A 256 -2.20 8.41 -17.87
C TYR A 256 -2.92 7.97 -16.60
N LEU A 257 -2.79 8.71 -15.49
CA LEU A 257 -3.22 8.25 -14.16
C LEU A 257 -4.74 8.03 -14.08
N ASP A 258 -5.57 9.00 -14.47
CA ASP A 258 -7.03 8.84 -14.39
C ASP A 258 -7.55 7.77 -15.37
N LYS A 259 -6.87 7.57 -16.51
CA LYS A 259 -7.18 6.48 -17.44
C LYS A 259 -6.78 5.12 -16.86
N ALA A 260 -5.63 5.03 -16.21
CA ALA A 260 -5.19 3.84 -15.49
C ALA A 260 -6.16 3.47 -14.37
N TYR A 261 -6.60 4.45 -13.57
CA TYR A 261 -7.64 4.29 -12.55
C TYR A 261 -8.92 3.72 -13.14
N SER A 262 -9.42 4.33 -14.23
CA SER A 262 -10.65 3.88 -14.88
C SER A 262 -10.55 2.45 -15.41
N LEU A 263 -9.39 2.08 -15.97
CA LEU A 263 -9.12 0.73 -16.46
C LEU A 263 -9.06 -0.28 -15.31
N LEU A 264 -8.30 0.00 -14.25
CA LEU A 264 -8.20 -0.91 -13.11
C LEU A 264 -9.51 -1.01 -12.33
N ALA A 265 -10.25 0.09 -12.14
CA ALA A 265 -11.59 0.07 -11.55
C ALA A 265 -12.56 -0.81 -12.37
N LYS A 266 -12.47 -0.75 -13.71
CA LYS A 266 -13.27 -1.61 -14.59
C LYS A 266 -12.87 -3.07 -14.48
N LEU A 267 -11.57 -3.35 -14.41
CA LEU A 267 -11.02 -4.70 -14.28
C LEU A 267 -11.43 -5.32 -12.94
N ALA A 268 -11.19 -4.61 -11.85
CA ALA A 268 -11.49 -5.02 -10.47
C ALA A 268 -13.00 -5.04 -10.19
N ARG A 269 -13.80 -4.19 -10.84
CA ARG A 269 -15.23 -3.96 -10.53
C ARG A 269 -15.47 -3.33 -9.16
N GLU A 270 -14.42 -2.74 -8.58
CA GLU A 270 -14.44 -2.03 -7.31
C GLU A 270 -13.59 -0.76 -7.38
N LEU A 271 -13.87 0.17 -6.48
CA LEU A 271 -13.11 1.41 -6.32
C LEU A 271 -12.21 1.30 -5.09
N PRO A 272 -10.89 1.49 -5.22
CA PRO A 272 -10.00 1.50 -4.07
C PRO A 272 -10.36 2.69 -3.15
N TYR A 273 -10.19 2.48 -1.84
CA TYR A 273 -10.43 3.50 -0.81
C TYR A 273 -11.81 4.18 -0.88
N ASN A 274 -12.85 3.46 -1.33
CA ASN A 274 -14.20 3.99 -1.52
C ASN A 274 -14.26 5.18 -2.51
N GLY A 275 -13.37 5.22 -3.49
CA GLY A 275 -13.28 6.31 -4.46
C GLY A 275 -12.48 7.53 -3.99
N ASN A 276 -11.90 7.49 -2.78
CA ASN A 276 -10.98 8.54 -2.34
C ASN A 276 -9.71 8.56 -3.22
N ARG A 277 -9.07 9.73 -3.29
CA ARG A 277 -7.83 9.89 -4.05
C ARG A 277 -6.73 8.99 -3.53
N ILE A 278 -5.94 8.48 -4.47
CA ILE A 278 -4.70 7.76 -4.20
C ILE A 278 -3.57 8.79 -4.16
N VAL A 279 -2.80 8.79 -3.08
CA VAL A 279 -1.59 9.62 -2.99
C VAL A 279 -0.41 8.84 -3.58
N LEU A 280 0.26 9.39 -4.58
CA LEU A 280 1.52 8.88 -5.12
C LEU A 280 2.67 9.73 -4.56
N ASP A 281 3.68 9.11 -3.95
CA ASP A 281 4.83 9.82 -3.36
C ASP A 281 6.16 9.28 -3.92
N PHE A 282 6.80 10.10 -4.75
CA PHE A 282 8.12 9.86 -5.36
C PHE A 282 9.26 10.52 -4.58
N THR A 283 8.99 11.09 -3.39
CA THR A 283 9.96 11.90 -2.63
C THR A 283 10.79 11.09 -1.64
N LYS A 284 10.58 9.78 -1.58
CA LYS A 284 11.15 8.91 -0.54
C LYS A 284 12.20 7.98 -1.13
N ASP A 285 13.34 7.94 -0.45
CA ASP A 285 14.22 6.77 -0.47
C ASP A 285 13.58 5.72 0.46
N ILE A 286 12.98 4.69 -0.14
CA ILE A 286 12.26 3.65 0.58
C ILE A 286 13.25 2.73 1.28
N TYR A 287 14.37 2.41 0.60
CA TYR A 287 15.43 1.58 1.14
C TYR A 287 16.01 2.17 2.43
N TRP A 288 16.34 3.45 2.44
CA TRP A 288 16.88 4.12 3.62
C TRP A 288 15.87 4.18 4.77
N LYS A 289 14.59 4.39 4.46
CA LYS A 289 13.54 4.55 5.48
C LYS A 289 13.11 3.23 6.12
N LEU A 290 13.04 2.16 5.33
CA LEU A 290 12.48 0.87 5.76
C LEU A 290 13.53 -0.24 5.86
N GLY A 291 14.72 -0.05 5.29
CA GLY A 291 15.77 -1.07 5.21
C GLY A 291 15.49 -2.17 4.19
N ILE A 292 14.52 -1.97 3.28
CA ILE A 292 14.05 -2.99 2.33
C ILE A 292 14.33 -2.49 0.91
N PRO A 293 15.09 -3.24 0.07
CA PRO A 293 15.43 -2.82 -1.28
C PRO A 293 14.25 -3.06 -2.23
N VAL A 294 13.23 -2.21 -2.14
CA VAL A 294 12.05 -2.24 -3.01
C VAL A 294 12.01 -1.00 -3.90
N SER A 295 11.50 -1.16 -5.13
CA SER A 295 11.34 -0.05 -6.08
C SER A 295 10.04 0.74 -5.87
N GLY A 296 9.09 0.18 -5.13
CA GLY A 296 7.82 0.80 -4.79
C GLY A 296 7.15 0.11 -3.60
N LEU A 297 6.07 0.71 -3.10
CA LEU A 297 5.22 0.13 -2.07
C LEU A 297 3.77 0.58 -2.26
N GLY A 298 2.91 -0.36 -2.65
CA GLY A 298 1.48 -0.17 -2.80
C GLY A 298 0.80 0.22 -1.48
N GLY A 299 -0.14 1.18 -1.55
CA GLY A 299 -0.85 1.66 -0.38
C GLY A 299 -1.60 2.97 -0.63
N ASN A 300 -1.93 3.70 0.43
CA ASN A 300 -2.33 5.10 0.32
C ASN A 300 -1.77 5.87 1.52
N PRO A 301 -0.59 6.50 1.37
CA PRO A 301 0.12 6.73 0.10
C PRO A 301 0.75 5.47 -0.54
N THR A 302 0.77 5.42 -1.87
CA THR A 302 1.62 4.56 -2.69
C THR A 302 2.96 5.24 -2.86
N PHE A 303 4.05 4.55 -2.54
CA PHE A 303 5.40 5.08 -2.68
C PHE A 303 6.07 4.53 -3.93
N ILE A 304 6.79 5.38 -4.65
CA ILE A 304 7.72 4.99 -5.71
C ILE A 304 9.09 5.49 -5.26
N ASP A 305 10.08 4.61 -5.28
CA ASP A 305 11.40 4.96 -4.77
C ASP A 305 12.02 6.09 -5.63
N VAL A 306 12.57 7.11 -4.97
CA VAL A 306 13.20 8.26 -5.63
C VAL A 306 14.29 7.85 -6.63
N TRP A 307 14.98 6.73 -6.40
CA TRP A 307 16.01 6.20 -7.27
C TRP A 307 15.47 5.59 -8.58
N MET A 308 14.15 5.46 -8.71
CA MET A 308 13.49 5.07 -9.96
C MET A 308 13.36 6.24 -10.95
N LEU A 309 13.59 7.48 -10.50
CA LEU A 309 13.42 8.66 -11.34
C LEU A 309 14.58 8.78 -12.34
N PRO A 310 14.31 8.98 -13.63
CA PRO A 310 15.33 9.18 -14.66
C PRO A 310 16.37 10.25 -14.33
N GLU A 311 15.95 11.31 -13.66
CA GLU A 311 16.79 12.46 -13.31
C GLU A 311 17.87 12.12 -12.26
N VAL A 312 17.76 10.97 -11.58
CA VAL A 312 18.80 10.44 -10.68
C VAL A 312 19.43 9.14 -11.21
N GLY A 313 19.25 8.84 -12.51
CA GLY A 313 19.82 7.67 -13.17
C GLY A 313 18.90 6.44 -13.21
N GLY A 314 17.62 6.61 -12.85
CA GLY A 314 16.59 5.59 -13.05
C GLY A 314 16.28 5.34 -14.53
N ASP A 315 15.64 4.21 -14.81
CA ASP A 315 15.18 3.87 -16.17
C ASP A 315 13.71 4.31 -16.35
N PRO A 316 13.39 5.17 -17.34
CA PRO A 316 12.03 5.64 -17.60
C PRO A 316 11.01 4.51 -17.83
N ASP A 317 11.40 3.45 -18.53
CA ASP A 317 10.49 2.33 -18.81
C ASP A 317 10.22 1.54 -17.52
N ARG A 318 11.26 1.36 -16.71
CA ARG A 318 11.15 0.75 -15.39
C ARG A 318 10.30 1.57 -14.43
N LEU A 319 10.38 2.91 -14.46
CA LEU A 319 9.51 3.79 -13.67
C LEU A 319 8.04 3.55 -13.97
N THR A 320 7.69 3.46 -15.25
CA THR A 320 6.31 3.19 -15.72
C THR A 320 5.84 1.81 -15.25
N CYS A 321 6.68 0.78 -15.42
CA CYS A 321 6.39 -0.58 -14.97
C CYS A 321 6.15 -0.65 -13.46
N VAL A 322 7.03 -0.05 -12.66
CA VAL A 322 6.89 -0.04 -11.19
C VAL A 322 5.63 0.71 -10.76
N LEU A 323 5.37 1.89 -11.31
CA LEU A 323 4.13 2.62 -10.98
C LEU A 323 2.88 1.77 -11.25
N PHE A 324 2.78 1.15 -12.43
CA PHE A 324 1.61 0.34 -12.77
C PHE A 324 1.51 -0.94 -11.95
N HIS A 325 2.64 -1.54 -11.57
CA HIS A 325 2.69 -2.66 -10.63
C HIS A 325 2.15 -2.26 -9.25
N GLU A 326 2.62 -1.14 -8.68
CA GLU A 326 2.16 -0.68 -7.36
C GLU A 326 0.67 -0.29 -7.36
N LEU A 327 0.17 0.29 -8.46
CA LEU A 327 -1.28 0.49 -8.64
C LEU A 327 -2.04 -0.85 -8.68
N GLY A 328 -1.42 -1.89 -9.22
CA GLY A 328 -1.93 -3.26 -9.15
C GLY A 328 -2.21 -3.72 -7.72
N HIS A 329 -1.26 -3.52 -6.80
CA HIS A 329 -1.49 -3.81 -5.38
C HIS A 329 -2.66 -3.00 -4.81
N VAL A 330 -2.77 -1.71 -5.14
CA VAL A 330 -3.86 -0.85 -4.65
C VAL A 330 -5.23 -1.33 -5.08
N PHE A 331 -5.37 -1.78 -6.32
CA PHE A 331 -6.66 -2.18 -6.88
C PHE A 331 -6.99 -3.65 -6.65
N LEU A 332 -5.98 -4.51 -6.62
CA LEU A 332 -6.18 -5.95 -6.67
C LEU A 332 -5.86 -6.70 -5.37
N SER A 333 -5.35 -6.04 -4.33
CA SER A 333 -5.03 -6.69 -3.04
C SER A 333 -6.22 -7.39 -2.40
N ASN A 334 -7.45 -6.92 -2.62
CA ASN A 334 -8.65 -7.56 -2.07
C ASN A 334 -8.97 -8.92 -2.70
N TYR A 335 -8.42 -9.19 -3.89
CA TYR A 335 -8.56 -10.50 -4.56
C TYR A 335 -7.46 -11.47 -4.19
N ASP A 336 -6.46 -11.01 -3.44
CA ASP A 336 -5.39 -11.85 -2.92
C ASP A 336 -5.83 -12.55 -1.64
N PHE A 337 -6.30 -13.78 -1.77
CA PHE A 337 -6.57 -14.65 -0.63
C PHE A 337 -5.50 -15.72 -0.41
N LEU A 338 -4.51 -15.83 -1.31
CA LEU A 338 -3.42 -16.80 -1.25
C LEU A 338 -2.15 -16.24 -0.61
N SER A 339 -1.94 -14.92 -0.66
CA SER A 339 -0.77 -14.17 -0.19
C SER A 339 0.54 -14.52 -0.89
N GLY A 340 1.56 -13.66 -0.71
CA GLY A 340 2.89 -13.88 -1.27
C GLY A 340 2.90 -13.76 -2.79
N ASP A 341 3.39 -14.78 -3.49
CA ASP A 341 3.60 -14.75 -4.94
C ASP A 341 2.34 -14.50 -5.76
N PHE A 342 1.16 -14.82 -5.21
CA PHE A 342 -0.12 -14.52 -5.85
C PHE A 342 -0.46 -13.03 -5.81
N SER A 343 -0.09 -12.32 -4.73
CA SER A 343 -0.22 -10.86 -4.65
C SER A 343 0.62 -10.18 -5.73
N GLU A 344 1.88 -10.60 -5.84
CA GLU A 344 2.82 -10.09 -6.85
C GLU A 344 2.33 -10.40 -8.27
N MET A 345 1.82 -11.60 -8.52
CA MET A 345 1.21 -11.93 -9.82
C MET A 345 0.01 -11.04 -10.15
N LEU A 346 -0.85 -10.72 -9.17
CA LEU A 346 -1.97 -9.81 -9.42
C LEU A 346 -1.48 -8.40 -9.77
N ALA A 347 -0.45 -7.90 -9.08
CA ALA A 347 0.17 -6.63 -9.40
C ALA A 347 0.80 -6.62 -10.80
N GLU A 348 1.51 -7.69 -11.17
CA GLU A 348 2.06 -7.92 -12.50
C GLU A 348 0.97 -7.98 -13.59
N LEU A 349 -0.15 -8.64 -13.32
CA LEU A 349 -1.28 -8.71 -14.24
C LEU A 349 -1.91 -7.33 -14.47
N ALA A 350 -2.04 -6.51 -13.42
CA ALA A 350 -2.51 -5.13 -13.52
C ALA A 350 -1.55 -4.27 -14.34
N LYS A 351 -0.23 -4.40 -14.11
CA LYS A 351 0.80 -3.73 -14.92
C LYS A 351 0.63 -4.06 -16.40
N LEU A 352 0.59 -5.34 -16.75
CA LEU A 352 0.44 -5.80 -18.14
C LEU A 352 -0.88 -5.33 -18.77
N TYR A 353 -1.97 -5.35 -18.00
CA TYR A 353 -3.26 -4.83 -18.46
C TYR A 353 -3.18 -3.34 -18.81
N LEU A 354 -2.53 -2.55 -17.95
CA LEU A 354 -2.33 -1.12 -18.19
C LEU A 354 -1.43 -0.84 -19.38
N LEU A 355 -0.29 -1.52 -19.48
CA LEU A 355 0.64 -1.35 -20.61
C LEU A 355 -0.05 -1.59 -21.96
N GLU A 356 -0.81 -2.68 -22.09
CA GLU A 356 -1.53 -3.03 -23.33
C GLU A 356 -2.62 -2.00 -23.67
N ASN A 357 -3.38 -1.52 -22.68
CA ASN A 357 -4.57 -0.66 -22.91
C ASN A 357 -4.25 0.85 -22.93
N LEU A 358 -3.08 1.26 -22.43
CA LEU A 358 -2.61 2.65 -22.46
C LEU A 358 -1.72 2.96 -23.66
N GLY A 359 -1.30 1.96 -24.44
CA GLY A 359 -0.56 2.13 -25.68
C GLY A 359 0.96 1.86 -25.57
N PHE A 360 1.43 1.30 -24.45
CA PHE A 360 2.82 0.91 -24.24
C PHE A 360 3.09 -0.49 -24.80
N LYS A 361 2.89 -0.67 -26.11
CA LYS A 361 2.91 -1.99 -26.76
C LYS A 361 4.26 -2.69 -26.66
N GLU A 362 5.35 -1.98 -26.91
CA GLU A 362 6.71 -2.54 -26.88
C GLU A 362 7.05 -3.02 -25.47
N LEU A 363 6.78 -2.19 -24.46
CA LEU A 363 6.98 -2.54 -23.05
C LEU A 363 6.07 -3.69 -22.59
N PHE A 364 4.82 -3.74 -23.06
CA PHE A 364 3.93 -4.88 -22.83
C PHE A 364 4.51 -6.17 -23.42
N GLU A 365 4.97 -6.14 -24.67
CA GLU A 365 5.53 -7.32 -25.35
C GLU A 365 6.80 -7.82 -24.66
N GLU A 366 7.66 -6.91 -24.21
CA GLU A 366 8.86 -7.25 -23.45
C GLU A 366 8.52 -7.94 -22.12
N GLU A 367 7.68 -7.30 -21.29
CA GLU A 367 7.31 -7.81 -19.97
C GLU A 367 6.51 -9.13 -20.07
N ALA A 368 5.60 -9.23 -21.05
CA ALA A 368 4.87 -10.47 -21.31
C ALA A 368 5.81 -11.60 -21.76
N SER A 369 6.82 -11.29 -22.59
CA SER A 369 7.80 -12.28 -23.03
C SER A 369 8.66 -12.80 -21.89
N LYS A 370 9.04 -11.96 -20.92
CA LYS A 370 9.76 -12.37 -19.71
C LYS A 370 8.94 -13.41 -18.93
N ALA A 371 7.68 -13.12 -18.63
CA ALA A 371 6.79 -14.02 -17.89
C ALA A 371 6.53 -15.34 -18.63
N LEU A 372 6.28 -15.29 -19.95
CA LEU A 372 6.08 -16.49 -20.78
C LEU A 372 7.34 -17.36 -20.88
N ASN A 373 8.53 -16.74 -20.94
CA ASN A 373 9.80 -17.46 -20.92
C ASN A 373 10.05 -18.14 -19.56
N SER A 374 9.70 -17.48 -18.46
CA SER A 374 9.74 -18.06 -17.12
C SER A 374 8.82 -19.28 -17.01
N LEU A 375 7.57 -19.18 -17.51
CA LEU A 375 6.67 -20.34 -17.58
C LEU A 375 7.26 -21.48 -18.43
N SER A 376 7.76 -21.18 -19.64
CA SER A 376 8.34 -22.21 -20.52
C SER A 376 9.52 -22.93 -19.88
N ARG A 377 10.36 -22.21 -19.11
CA ARG A 377 11.46 -22.80 -18.35
C ARG A 377 10.94 -23.71 -17.23
N TYR A 378 9.98 -23.20 -16.45
CA TYR A 378 9.34 -23.95 -15.37
C TYR A 378 8.70 -25.26 -15.86
N GLU A 379 8.01 -25.24 -17.00
CA GLU A 379 7.45 -26.46 -17.60
C GLU A 379 8.54 -27.46 -18.03
N LYS A 380 9.63 -26.98 -18.65
CA LYS A 380 10.76 -27.83 -19.09
C LYS A 380 11.52 -28.46 -17.93
N GLU A 381 11.56 -27.80 -16.78
CA GLU A 381 12.25 -28.28 -15.57
C GLU A 381 11.42 -29.27 -14.75
N GLY A 382 10.18 -29.56 -15.19
CA GLY A 382 9.26 -30.48 -14.50
C GLY A 382 8.42 -29.74 -13.48
N ALA A 383 7.42 -29.00 -13.98
CA ALA A 383 6.49 -28.18 -13.22
C ALA A 383 6.16 -28.73 -11.82
N ASN A 384 6.47 -27.95 -10.78
CA ASN A 384 6.23 -28.29 -9.38
C ASN A 384 5.76 -27.06 -8.62
N PHE A 385 4.61 -27.14 -7.94
CA PHE A 385 4.02 -26.04 -7.20
C PHE A 385 4.99 -25.35 -6.23
N SER A 386 5.92 -26.10 -5.63
CA SER A 386 6.89 -25.56 -4.66
C SER A 386 7.94 -24.63 -5.29
N ASN A 387 8.09 -24.68 -6.63
CA ASN A 387 9.04 -23.87 -7.40
C ASN A 387 8.35 -22.73 -8.15
N ILE A 388 7.04 -22.53 -7.93
CA ILE A 388 6.30 -21.43 -8.53
C ILE A 388 6.78 -20.11 -7.93
N ASN A 389 6.84 -19.08 -8.77
CA ASN A 389 7.14 -17.71 -8.39
C ASN A 389 6.21 -16.74 -9.17
N PRO A 390 6.24 -15.42 -8.89
CA PRO A 390 5.33 -14.47 -9.52
C PRO A 390 5.41 -14.44 -11.05
N ASP A 391 6.61 -14.56 -11.63
CA ASP A 391 6.80 -14.55 -13.09
C ASP A 391 6.16 -15.77 -13.75
N VAL A 392 6.31 -16.95 -13.14
CA VAL A 392 5.71 -18.20 -13.60
C VAL A 392 4.18 -18.12 -13.53
N LEU A 393 3.62 -17.64 -12.41
CA LEU A 393 2.17 -17.44 -12.28
C LEU A 393 1.65 -16.43 -13.31
N THR A 394 2.38 -15.34 -13.52
CA THR A 394 2.03 -14.32 -14.52
C THR A 394 2.04 -14.92 -15.93
N GLY A 395 3.02 -15.76 -16.25
CA GLY A 395 3.07 -16.51 -17.51
C GLY A 395 1.86 -17.42 -17.69
N MET A 396 1.43 -18.14 -16.64
CA MET A 396 0.21 -18.97 -16.66
C MET A 396 -1.03 -18.11 -16.94
N MET A 397 -1.15 -16.95 -16.28
CA MET A 397 -2.24 -16.03 -16.50
C MET A 397 -2.23 -15.48 -17.94
N LEU A 398 -1.06 -15.19 -18.52
CA LEU A 398 -0.94 -14.78 -19.92
C LEU A 398 -1.35 -15.89 -20.91
N GLU A 399 -1.04 -17.15 -20.61
CA GLU A 399 -1.52 -18.28 -21.43
C GLU A 399 -3.05 -18.38 -21.41
N LEU A 400 -3.67 -18.19 -20.23
CA LEU A 400 -5.13 -18.12 -20.11
C LEU A 400 -5.70 -16.87 -20.81
N LYS A 401 -5.06 -15.71 -20.67
CA LYS A 401 -5.43 -14.45 -21.37
C LYS A 401 -5.44 -14.65 -22.88
N ARG A 402 -4.48 -15.39 -23.43
CA ARG A 402 -4.42 -15.67 -24.87
C ARG A 402 -5.65 -16.43 -25.37
N LYS A 403 -6.20 -17.34 -24.54
CA LYS A 403 -7.38 -18.15 -24.91
C LYS A 403 -8.71 -17.44 -24.61
N TYR A 404 -8.83 -16.79 -23.46
CA TYR A 404 -10.12 -16.27 -22.96
C TYR A 404 -10.22 -14.74 -22.96
N GLY A 405 -9.13 -14.03 -23.24
CA GLY A 405 -9.03 -12.58 -23.17
C GLY A 405 -9.08 -12.02 -21.74
N TRP A 406 -8.97 -10.69 -21.61
CA TRP A 406 -9.01 -10.00 -20.32
C TRP A 406 -10.33 -10.17 -19.55
N ASN A 407 -11.42 -10.49 -20.27
CA ASN A 407 -12.72 -10.70 -19.66
C ASN A 407 -12.73 -11.89 -18.68
N LEU A 408 -11.80 -12.84 -18.83
CA LEU A 408 -11.56 -13.89 -17.85
C LEU A 408 -11.35 -13.31 -16.45
N PHE A 409 -10.43 -12.37 -16.32
CA PHE A 409 -10.06 -11.80 -15.03
C PHE A 409 -11.16 -10.93 -14.44
N THR A 410 -11.86 -10.15 -15.28
CA THR A 410 -13.04 -9.40 -14.83
C THR A 410 -14.13 -10.32 -14.25
N ARG A 411 -14.36 -11.49 -14.86
CA ARG A 411 -15.29 -12.50 -14.34
C ARG A 411 -14.76 -13.14 -13.06
N TYR A 412 -13.47 -13.49 -13.03
CA TYR A 412 -12.81 -14.06 -11.87
C TYR A 412 -12.91 -13.15 -10.65
N PHE A 413 -12.53 -11.87 -10.76
CA PHE A 413 -12.61 -10.90 -9.68
C PHE A 413 -14.05 -10.71 -9.16
N LYS A 414 -15.03 -10.68 -10.08
CA LYS A 414 -16.44 -10.67 -9.70
C LYS A 414 -16.85 -11.89 -8.87
N LEU A 415 -16.32 -13.07 -9.19
CA LEU A 415 -16.61 -14.29 -8.43
C LEU A 415 -15.94 -14.24 -7.04
N VAL A 416 -14.68 -13.82 -6.96
CA VAL A 416 -13.98 -13.67 -5.68
C VAL A 416 -14.73 -12.73 -4.73
N ASN A 417 -15.21 -11.57 -5.20
CA ASN A 417 -16.00 -10.64 -4.39
C ASN A 417 -17.36 -11.20 -3.94
N ARG A 418 -17.91 -12.17 -4.68
CA ARG A 418 -19.14 -12.85 -4.26
C ARG A 418 -18.89 -13.83 -3.12
N TYR A 419 -17.69 -14.42 -3.06
CA TYR A 419 -17.36 -15.56 -2.23
C TYR A 419 -16.31 -15.24 -1.14
N THR A 420 -16.24 -13.97 -0.68
CA THR A 420 -15.21 -13.30 0.17
C THR A 420 -14.77 -13.97 1.48
N VAL A 421 -15.09 -15.23 1.74
CA VAL A 421 -14.81 -15.94 3.00
C VAL A 421 -13.52 -16.75 2.99
N PHE A 422 -12.71 -16.63 1.93
CA PHE A 422 -11.44 -17.36 1.77
C PHE A 422 -10.35 -17.16 2.84
N PRO A 423 -10.25 -16.08 3.65
CA PRO A 423 -9.11 -15.90 4.55
C PRO A 423 -8.95 -16.99 5.62
N ARG A 424 -10.03 -17.71 5.97
CA ARG A 424 -10.09 -18.60 7.14
C ARG A 424 -9.85 -20.09 6.84
N VAL A 425 -9.52 -20.45 5.61
CA VAL A 425 -9.32 -21.85 5.19
C VAL A 425 -7.84 -22.16 4.89
N SER A 426 -7.47 -23.44 4.91
CA SER A 426 -6.08 -23.89 4.67
C SER A 426 -5.58 -23.52 3.26
N LEU A 427 -4.25 -23.49 3.08
CA LEU A 427 -3.62 -23.17 1.79
C LEU A 427 -4.10 -24.09 0.66
N ASP A 428 -4.15 -25.40 0.88
CA ASP A 428 -4.67 -26.37 -0.09
C ASP A 428 -6.10 -26.03 -0.56
N ARG A 429 -6.95 -25.55 0.35
CA ARG A 429 -8.33 -25.17 0.03
C ARG A 429 -8.37 -23.90 -0.80
N LYS A 430 -7.53 -22.91 -0.47
CA LYS A 430 -7.39 -21.68 -1.25
C LYS A 430 -6.90 -21.98 -2.67
N ILE A 431 -5.92 -22.88 -2.83
CA ILE A 431 -5.40 -23.26 -4.15
C ILE A 431 -6.50 -23.89 -5.01
N ASN A 432 -7.29 -24.81 -4.46
CA ASN A 432 -8.42 -25.41 -5.18
C ASN A 432 -9.47 -24.35 -5.55
N ALA A 433 -9.83 -23.47 -4.61
CA ALA A 433 -10.77 -22.38 -4.86
C ALA A 433 -10.28 -21.46 -5.99
N PHE A 434 -9.01 -21.07 -6.00
CA PHE A 434 -8.41 -20.28 -7.08
C PHE A 434 -8.61 -20.93 -8.45
N VAL A 435 -8.28 -22.20 -8.59
CA VAL A 435 -8.41 -22.93 -9.86
C VAL A 435 -9.88 -23.09 -10.29
N TYR A 436 -10.78 -23.38 -9.36
CA TYR A 436 -12.20 -23.53 -9.70
C TYR A 436 -12.84 -22.20 -10.06
N LEU A 437 -12.54 -21.10 -9.35
CA LEU A 437 -13.04 -19.77 -9.71
C LEU A 437 -12.54 -19.34 -11.08
N LEU A 438 -11.28 -19.63 -11.43
CA LEU A 438 -10.78 -19.41 -12.79
C LEU A 438 -11.49 -20.30 -13.81
N SER A 439 -11.77 -21.55 -13.47
CA SER A 439 -12.51 -22.48 -14.34
C SER A 439 -13.92 -21.96 -14.64
N ILE A 440 -14.63 -21.49 -13.61
CA ILE A 440 -15.95 -20.88 -13.74
C ILE A 440 -15.87 -19.58 -14.57
N ALA A 441 -14.86 -18.74 -14.33
CA ALA A 441 -14.67 -17.50 -15.09
C ALA A 441 -14.40 -17.76 -16.57
N ALA A 442 -13.61 -18.80 -16.87
CA ALA A 442 -13.30 -19.27 -18.22
C ALA A 442 -14.50 -19.95 -18.90
N GLY A 443 -15.39 -20.57 -18.12
CA GLY A 443 -16.44 -21.46 -18.64
C GLY A 443 -15.89 -22.80 -19.12
N GLU A 444 -14.73 -23.23 -18.59
CA GLU A 444 -14.04 -24.46 -18.96
C GLU A 444 -13.36 -25.06 -17.71
N TYR A 445 -13.33 -26.38 -17.60
CA TYR A 445 -12.69 -27.06 -16.46
C TYR A 445 -11.16 -27.03 -16.60
N LEU A 446 -10.49 -26.14 -15.85
CA LEU A 446 -9.04 -25.91 -15.97
C LEU A 446 -8.19 -26.80 -15.06
N SER A 447 -8.79 -27.61 -14.18
CA SER A 447 -8.03 -28.37 -13.17
C SER A 447 -6.96 -29.29 -13.77
N ASP A 448 -7.21 -29.86 -14.95
CA ASP A 448 -6.25 -30.73 -15.62
C ASP A 448 -4.99 -29.95 -16.03
N LYS A 449 -5.18 -28.79 -16.66
CA LYS A 449 -4.09 -27.88 -17.03
C LYS A 449 -3.34 -27.36 -15.81
N PHE A 450 -4.04 -27.02 -14.72
CA PHE A 450 -3.36 -26.61 -13.48
C PHE A 450 -2.58 -27.76 -12.84
N ARG A 451 -3.05 -29.01 -12.92
CA ARG A 451 -2.29 -30.19 -12.49
C ARG A 451 -1.05 -30.42 -13.35
N GLU A 452 -1.14 -30.21 -14.67
CA GLU A 452 0.02 -30.21 -15.57
C GLU A 452 1.03 -29.12 -15.18
N TRP A 453 0.56 -27.96 -14.73
CA TRP A 453 1.37 -26.88 -14.15
C TRP A 453 1.84 -27.16 -12.71
N GLY A 454 1.61 -28.36 -12.18
CA GLY A 454 2.11 -28.80 -10.89
C GLY A 454 1.24 -28.42 -9.70
N PHE A 455 0.09 -27.76 -9.88
CA PHE A 455 -0.79 -27.40 -8.77
C PHE A 455 -1.39 -28.64 -8.09
N PRO A 456 -1.48 -28.68 -6.75
CA PRO A 456 -2.08 -29.78 -5.99
C PRO A 456 -3.63 -29.73 -6.00
N VAL A 457 -4.23 -29.60 -7.19
CA VAL A 457 -5.69 -29.55 -7.38
C VAL A 457 -6.27 -30.95 -7.17
N ARG A 458 -7.32 -31.05 -6.36
CA ARG A 458 -8.07 -32.29 -6.11
C ARG A 458 -9.34 -32.28 -6.94
N GLU A 459 -9.90 -33.46 -7.22
CA GLU A 459 -11.23 -33.55 -7.82
C GLU A 459 -12.31 -33.16 -6.81
N ALA A 460 -13.32 -32.43 -7.27
CA ALA A 460 -14.46 -32.04 -6.47
C ALA A 460 -15.44 -33.21 -6.28
N ARG A 461 -15.81 -33.48 -5.04
CA ARG A 461 -16.82 -34.45 -4.63
C ARG A 461 -17.89 -33.76 -3.81
N ILE A 462 -19.16 -34.05 -4.09
CA ILE A 462 -20.27 -33.54 -3.29
C ILE A 462 -21.06 -34.70 -2.70
N SER A 463 -21.31 -34.65 -1.39
CA SER A 463 -22.16 -35.62 -0.71
C SER A 463 -23.60 -35.13 -0.64
N CYS A 464 -24.57 -36.06 -0.67
CA CYS A 464 -25.99 -35.81 -0.41
C CYS A 464 -26.45 -36.74 0.72
N ASN A 465 -27.04 -36.18 1.76
CA ASN A 465 -27.59 -36.91 2.89
C ASN A 465 -28.97 -36.34 3.24
N LEU A 466 -29.80 -37.21 3.83
CA LEU A 466 -31.12 -36.86 4.35
C LEU A 466 -31.10 -37.10 5.85
N ASP A 467 -31.72 -36.22 6.63
CA ASP A 467 -31.83 -36.41 8.08
C ASP A 467 -32.65 -37.65 8.44
N LYS A 468 -33.60 -38.05 7.58
CA LYS A 468 -34.32 -39.34 7.61
C LYS A 468 -34.64 -39.87 6.20
N ALA A 469 -34.73 -41.20 6.07
CA ALA A 469 -35.02 -41.88 4.80
C ALA A 469 -36.52 -42.17 4.55
N TRP A 470 -37.37 -42.03 5.57
CA TRP A 470 -38.82 -42.25 5.48
C TRP A 470 -39.54 -41.13 6.25
N GLU A 471 -40.45 -40.42 5.59
CA GLU A 471 -41.13 -39.28 6.19
C GLU A 471 -42.63 -39.27 5.84
N GLN A 472 -43.37 -38.57 6.71
CA GLN A 472 -44.80 -38.36 6.53
C GLN A 472 -45.03 -37.13 5.68
N THR A 473 -45.98 -37.17 4.74
CA THR A 473 -46.35 -36.00 3.95
C THR A 473 -46.66 -34.80 4.85
N GLY A 474 -46.22 -33.61 4.42
CA GLY A 474 -46.35 -32.37 5.21
C GLY A 474 -45.35 -32.20 6.36
N LYS A 475 -44.40 -33.15 6.56
CA LYS A 475 -43.24 -32.94 7.42
C LYS A 475 -42.04 -32.42 6.66
N ARG A 476 -41.17 -31.72 7.40
CA ARG A 476 -39.94 -31.14 6.88
C ARG A 476 -38.83 -32.19 6.86
N VAL A 477 -38.15 -32.30 5.73
CA VAL A 477 -36.96 -33.13 5.48
C VAL A 477 -35.76 -32.21 5.30
N ARG A 478 -34.65 -32.53 5.95
CA ARG A 478 -33.40 -31.79 5.76
C ARG A 478 -32.47 -32.55 4.82
N ILE A 479 -32.15 -31.92 3.69
CA ILE A 479 -31.14 -32.36 2.74
C ILE A 479 -29.86 -31.63 3.10
N TYR A 480 -28.74 -32.34 3.29
CA TYR A 480 -27.48 -31.73 3.67
C TYR A 480 -26.27 -32.51 3.14
N GLY A 481 -25.13 -31.85 3.09
CA GLY A 481 -23.90 -32.48 2.65
C GLY A 481 -22.72 -31.52 2.70
N VAL A 482 -21.63 -31.98 2.13
CA VAL A 482 -20.34 -31.28 2.06
C VAL A 482 -19.75 -31.46 0.68
N VAL A 483 -19.17 -30.38 0.15
CA VAL A 483 -18.29 -30.38 -1.02
C VAL A 483 -16.84 -30.53 -0.56
N GLU A 484 -16.10 -31.44 -1.18
CA GLU A 484 -14.68 -31.71 -0.92
C GLU A 484 -13.88 -31.61 -2.22
N PRO A 485 -12.84 -30.76 -2.33
CA PRO A 485 -12.39 -29.84 -1.29
C PRO A 485 -13.45 -28.76 -1.01
N PRO A 486 -13.50 -28.25 0.23
CA PRO A 486 -14.53 -27.29 0.62
C PRO A 486 -14.33 -25.96 -0.08
N VAL A 487 -15.42 -25.52 -0.69
CA VAL A 487 -15.52 -24.38 -1.58
C VAL A 487 -16.86 -23.71 -1.32
N VAL A 488 -16.89 -22.38 -1.33
CA VAL A 488 -18.13 -21.62 -1.28
C VAL A 488 -18.69 -21.57 -2.71
N GLY A 489 -19.90 -22.07 -2.91
CA GLY A 489 -20.51 -22.21 -4.23
C GLY A 489 -21.99 -22.55 -4.18
N ILE A 490 -22.64 -22.48 -5.35
CA ILE A 490 -24.07 -22.69 -5.51
C ILE A 490 -24.39 -24.18 -5.71
N ILE A 491 -25.24 -24.74 -4.85
CA ILE A 491 -25.66 -26.14 -4.92
C ILE A 491 -27.11 -26.22 -5.42
N PHE A 492 -27.29 -26.95 -6.52
CA PHE A 492 -28.59 -27.31 -7.04
C PHE A 492 -29.03 -28.64 -6.44
N ILE A 493 -30.26 -28.67 -5.95
CA ILE A 493 -30.89 -29.86 -5.41
C ILE A 493 -31.94 -30.28 -6.42
N ASP A 494 -31.72 -31.44 -7.03
CA ASP A 494 -32.69 -32.01 -7.97
C ASP A 494 -33.46 -33.13 -7.29
N TYR A 495 -34.70 -33.32 -7.73
CA TYR A 495 -35.50 -34.47 -7.37
C TYR A 495 -36.23 -35.04 -8.60
N ARG A 496 -36.61 -36.31 -8.52
CA ARG A 496 -37.57 -36.93 -9.44
C ARG A 496 -38.43 -37.92 -8.69
N VAL A 497 -39.60 -38.24 -9.26
CA VAL A 497 -40.44 -39.33 -8.74
C VAL A 497 -39.88 -40.65 -9.27
N GLY A 498 -39.86 -41.69 -8.44
CA GLY A 498 -39.37 -43.03 -8.79
C GLY A 498 -39.97 -43.52 -10.10
N GLY A 499 -39.10 -44.07 -10.96
CA GLY A 499 -39.49 -44.53 -12.30
C GLY A 499 -39.68 -43.44 -13.36
N THR A 500 -39.49 -42.16 -13.03
CA THR A 500 -39.47 -41.06 -14.04
C THR A 500 -38.05 -40.76 -14.52
N GLU A 501 -37.89 -40.37 -15.78
CA GLU A 501 -36.56 -40.02 -16.33
C GLU A 501 -36.18 -38.55 -16.06
N ARG A 502 -37.18 -37.67 -15.88
CA ARG A 502 -36.97 -36.23 -15.83
C ARG A 502 -36.71 -35.73 -14.41
N TRP A 503 -35.50 -35.23 -14.18
CA TRP A 503 -35.13 -34.47 -12.99
C TRP A 503 -35.77 -33.08 -12.99
N LYS A 504 -36.23 -32.64 -11.82
CA LYS A 504 -36.75 -31.28 -11.55
C LYS A 504 -35.88 -30.62 -10.49
N ILE A 505 -35.68 -29.32 -10.59
CA ILE A 505 -35.00 -28.54 -9.55
C ILE A 505 -35.94 -28.43 -8.36
N LEU A 506 -35.52 -28.97 -7.22
CA LEU A 506 -36.19 -28.85 -5.94
C LEU A 506 -35.93 -27.49 -5.29
N GLY A 507 -34.69 -27.03 -5.39
CA GLY A 507 -34.23 -25.80 -4.78
C GLY A 507 -32.76 -25.53 -5.06
N VAL A 508 -32.30 -24.36 -4.61
CA VAL A 508 -30.92 -23.90 -4.73
C VAL A 508 -30.47 -23.41 -3.36
N THR A 509 -29.27 -23.81 -2.95
CA THR A 509 -28.62 -23.38 -1.69
C THR A 509 -27.16 -23.03 -1.95
N SER A 510 -26.42 -22.60 -0.93
CA SER A 510 -24.99 -22.34 -1.01
C SER A 510 -24.24 -23.11 0.08
N THR A 511 -22.99 -23.44 -0.18
CA THR A 511 -22.08 -23.96 0.85
C THR A 511 -21.56 -22.83 1.76
N ASP A 512 -21.20 -23.19 2.98
CA ASP A 512 -20.42 -22.35 3.88
C ASP A 512 -18.90 -22.50 3.64
N ASP A 513 -18.09 -21.85 4.47
CA ASP A 513 -16.62 -21.84 4.40
C ASP A 513 -15.98 -23.23 4.58
N TYR A 514 -16.76 -24.19 5.09
CA TYR A 514 -16.38 -25.59 5.26
C TYR A 514 -16.94 -26.47 4.15
N GLY A 515 -17.48 -25.87 3.07
CA GLY A 515 -18.09 -26.60 1.97
C GLY A 515 -19.41 -27.26 2.36
N ALA A 516 -19.95 -27.00 3.55
CA ALA A 516 -21.15 -27.64 4.04
C ALA A 516 -22.38 -26.87 3.56
N TYR A 517 -23.41 -27.59 3.14
CA TYR A 517 -24.67 -27.01 2.72
C TYR A 517 -25.84 -27.74 3.38
N TRP A 518 -26.98 -27.08 3.44
CA TRP A 518 -28.24 -27.71 3.79
C TRP A 518 -29.42 -27.02 3.10
N TYR A 519 -30.53 -27.73 3.01
CA TYR A 519 -31.79 -27.27 2.46
C TYR A 519 -32.94 -28.01 3.14
N GLU A 520 -34.05 -27.31 3.34
CA GLU A 520 -35.25 -27.87 3.95
C GLU A 520 -36.35 -27.99 2.91
N TRP A 521 -36.93 -29.17 2.81
CA TRP A 521 -38.02 -29.47 1.89
C TRP A 521 -39.21 -30.06 2.62
N THR A 522 -40.43 -29.69 2.22
CA THR A 522 -41.68 -30.31 2.72
C THR A 522 -42.41 -30.97 1.55
N PRO A 523 -42.31 -32.30 1.39
CA PRO A 523 -43.02 -33.01 0.33
C PRO A 523 -44.52 -33.05 0.64
N ILE A 524 -45.33 -32.63 -0.33
CA ILE A 524 -46.80 -32.54 -0.19
C ILE A 524 -47.54 -33.70 -0.87
N ILE A 525 -46.86 -34.46 -1.73
CA ILE A 525 -47.43 -35.60 -2.46
C ILE A 525 -46.73 -36.88 -1.99
N GLU A 526 -47.48 -37.95 -1.80
CA GLU A 526 -46.95 -39.28 -1.50
C GLU A 526 -46.17 -39.88 -2.67
N GLY A 527 -45.23 -40.78 -2.38
CA GLY A 527 -44.49 -41.52 -3.38
C GLY A 527 -43.00 -41.63 -3.07
N ASP A 528 -42.33 -42.37 -3.95
CA ASP A 528 -40.89 -42.58 -3.88
C ASP A 528 -40.19 -41.46 -4.62
N TYR A 529 -39.29 -40.76 -3.94
CA TYR A 529 -38.50 -39.68 -4.50
C TYR A 529 -37.04 -40.10 -4.58
N GLU A 530 -36.40 -39.76 -5.69
CA GLU A 530 -34.96 -39.79 -5.82
C GLU A 530 -34.44 -38.36 -5.79
N ILE A 531 -33.45 -38.12 -4.93
CA ILE A 531 -32.86 -36.81 -4.68
C ILE A 531 -31.38 -36.91 -5.00
N ARG A 532 -30.84 -35.89 -5.66
CA ARG A 532 -29.39 -35.72 -5.82
C ARG A 532 -29.04 -34.26 -5.71
N VAL A 533 -27.77 -33.98 -5.48
CA VAL A 533 -27.26 -32.62 -5.54
C VAL A 533 -26.18 -32.50 -6.61
N ARG A 534 -26.08 -31.30 -7.16
CA ARG A 534 -25.05 -30.96 -8.13
C ARG A 534 -24.48 -29.60 -7.78
N TRP A 535 -23.15 -29.52 -7.82
CA TRP A 535 -22.46 -28.25 -7.72
C TRP A 535 -22.30 -27.68 -9.14
N VAL A 536 -23.04 -26.60 -9.41
CA VAL A 536 -23.20 -26.01 -10.74
C VAL A 536 -23.20 -24.50 -10.59
N GLU A 537 -22.32 -23.80 -11.29
CA GLU A 537 -22.26 -22.33 -11.25
C GLU A 537 -22.92 -21.69 -12.49
N ASN A 538 -23.03 -22.44 -13.59
CA ASN A 538 -23.80 -22.09 -14.78
C ASN A 538 -24.42 -23.35 -15.40
N ILE A 539 -25.52 -23.22 -16.15
CA ILE A 539 -26.35 -24.35 -16.64
C ILE A 539 -25.52 -25.47 -17.31
N ASP A 540 -24.38 -25.12 -17.89
CA ASP A 540 -23.55 -26.02 -18.72
C ASP A 540 -22.25 -26.52 -18.04
N MET A 541 -21.95 -26.13 -16.79
CA MET A 541 -20.70 -26.51 -16.12
C MET A 541 -20.96 -27.13 -14.74
N GLU A 542 -21.07 -28.46 -14.74
CA GLU A 542 -21.20 -29.27 -13.54
C GLU A 542 -19.81 -29.66 -13.01
N LEU A 543 -19.47 -29.18 -11.82
CA LEU A 543 -18.18 -29.46 -11.18
C LEU A 543 -18.20 -30.76 -10.38
N SER A 544 -19.36 -31.11 -9.82
CA SER A 544 -19.55 -32.37 -9.10
C SER A 544 -21.03 -32.72 -8.99
N ARG A 545 -21.31 -34.02 -8.85
CA ARG A 545 -22.64 -34.58 -8.63
C ARG A 545 -22.56 -35.65 -7.56
N SER A 546 -23.55 -35.65 -6.66
CA SER A 546 -23.64 -36.66 -5.62
C SER A 546 -24.23 -37.96 -6.13
N ASP A 547 -24.05 -39.02 -5.35
CA ASP A 547 -24.89 -40.21 -5.43
C ASP A 547 -26.38 -39.84 -5.20
N ILE A 548 -27.26 -40.70 -5.71
CA ILE A 548 -28.72 -40.57 -5.55
C ILE A 548 -29.11 -41.05 -4.15
N ARG A 549 -30.01 -40.30 -3.49
CA ARG A 549 -30.65 -40.67 -2.24
C ARG A 549 -32.13 -40.88 -2.45
N GLU A 550 -32.62 -42.01 -1.95
CA GLU A 550 -34.03 -42.36 -2.00
C GLU A 550 -34.75 -41.81 -0.76
N LEU A 551 -35.94 -41.26 -0.96
CA LEU A 551 -36.84 -40.79 0.09
C LEU A 551 -38.24 -41.34 -0.17
N VAL A 552 -38.74 -42.15 0.74
CA VAL A 552 -40.10 -42.71 0.66
C VAL A 552 -41.06 -41.84 1.48
N MET A 553 -42.05 -41.26 0.81
CA MET A 553 -43.09 -40.44 1.45
C MET A 553 -44.40 -41.22 1.55
N THR A 554 -44.83 -41.48 2.78
CA THR A 554 -46.10 -42.17 3.06
C THR A 554 -47.15 -41.21 3.59
N GLU A 555 -48.39 -41.37 3.16
CA GLU A 555 -49.49 -40.66 3.78
C GLU A 555 -49.66 -41.15 5.23
N LYS A 556 -49.62 -40.22 6.19
CA LYS A 556 -50.00 -40.56 7.56
C LYS A 556 -51.53 -40.59 7.64
N PHE A 557 -52.12 -41.67 7.13
CA PHE A 557 -53.45 -42.01 7.59
C PHE A 557 -53.30 -42.48 9.04
N SER A 558 -53.61 -41.62 10.00
CA SER A 558 -53.80 -42.02 11.40
C SER A 558 -55.28 -42.38 11.52
N PRO A 559 -55.64 -43.69 11.60
CA PRO A 559 -57.02 -44.09 11.81
C PRO A 559 -57.61 -43.48 13.07
N GLU A 560 -56.77 -43.12 14.04
CA GLU A 560 -57.10 -42.47 15.30
C GLU A 560 -57.65 -41.03 15.12
N LYS A 561 -57.32 -40.35 14.00
CA LYS A 561 -57.90 -39.04 13.63
C LYS A 561 -59.19 -39.14 12.81
N LEU A 562 -59.50 -40.32 12.27
CA LEU A 562 -60.88 -40.74 12.01
C LEU A 562 -61.52 -41.10 13.34
N GLY A 563 -61.57 -40.12 14.26
CA GLY A 563 -62.26 -40.30 15.52
C GLY A 563 -63.65 -40.83 15.20
N LEU A 564 -64.13 -41.80 15.99
CA LEU A 564 -65.47 -42.37 15.89
C LEU A 564 -66.53 -41.32 15.55
N GLY A 565 -66.37 -40.08 16.01
CA GLY A 565 -67.16 -38.91 15.64
C GLY A 565 -67.31 -38.60 14.14
N ARG A 566 -66.31 -38.76 13.27
CA ARG A 566 -66.46 -38.52 11.81
C ARG A 566 -67.11 -39.70 11.08
N ILE A 567 -66.85 -40.93 11.50
CA ILE A 567 -67.58 -42.12 11.04
C ILE A 567 -69.05 -42.01 11.48
N LEU A 568 -69.30 -41.61 12.73
CA LEU A 568 -70.64 -41.26 13.21
C LEU A 568 -71.24 -40.09 12.44
N TYR A 569 -70.48 -39.05 12.07
CA TYR A 569 -71.01 -37.91 11.30
C TYR A 569 -71.43 -38.30 9.88
N ILE A 570 -70.74 -39.26 9.25
CA ILE A 570 -71.14 -39.82 7.95
C ILE A 570 -72.36 -40.75 8.13
N LEU A 571 -72.41 -41.53 9.21
CA LEU A 571 -73.56 -42.38 9.56
C LEU A 571 -74.80 -41.60 10.01
N LEU A 572 -74.61 -40.42 10.63
CA LEU A 572 -75.67 -39.54 11.15
C LEU A 572 -76.06 -38.42 10.18
N ASN A 573 -75.28 -38.20 9.10
CA ASN A 573 -75.70 -37.33 8.02
C ASN A 573 -76.81 -38.03 7.22
N PRO A 574 -78.00 -37.43 7.07
CA PRO A 574 -79.12 -38.06 6.38
C PRO A 574 -78.77 -38.51 4.95
N ILE A 575 -77.82 -37.84 4.27
CA ILE A 575 -77.34 -38.25 2.94
C ILE A 575 -76.55 -39.56 3.03
N GLY A 576 -75.66 -39.69 4.02
CA GLY A 576 -74.86 -40.90 4.23
C GLY A 576 -75.72 -42.09 4.70
N ALA A 577 -76.68 -41.84 5.59
CA ALA A 577 -77.67 -42.85 6.00
C ALA A 577 -78.53 -43.32 4.81
N THR A 578 -78.91 -42.42 3.90
CA THR A 578 -79.66 -42.76 2.69
C THR A 578 -78.83 -43.62 1.73
N ILE A 579 -77.54 -43.29 1.53
CA ILE A 579 -76.64 -44.08 0.68
C ILE A 579 -76.42 -45.49 1.27
N LEU A 580 -76.25 -45.61 2.59
CA LEU A 580 -76.13 -46.91 3.26
C LEU A 580 -77.42 -47.73 3.19
N LEU A 581 -78.58 -47.09 3.37
CA LEU A 581 -79.88 -47.74 3.21
C LEU A 581 -80.06 -48.26 1.78
N LEU A 582 -79.72 -47.44 0.77
CA LEU A 582 -79.76 -47.84 -0.64
C LEU A 582 -78.81 -48.99 -0.94
N PHE A 583 -77.61 -48.99 -0.34
CA PHE A 583 -76.65 -50.09 -0.47
C PHE A 583 -77.14 -51.39 0.17
N PHE A 584 -77.76 -51.33 1.36
CA PHE A 584 -78.37 -52.50 2.00
C PHE A 584 -79.59 -53.01 1.23
N LEU A 585 -80.42 -52.12 0.69
CA LEU A 585 -81.55 -52.50 -0.17
C LEU A 585 -81.05 -53.17 -1.46
N PHE A 586 -79.97 -52.66 -2.05
CA PHE A 586 -79.32 -53.27 -3.21
C PHE A 586 -78.76 -54.67 -2.90
N LEU A 587 -78.04 -54.83 -1.79
CA LEU A 587 -77.53 -56.13 -1.34
C LEU A 587 -78.67 -57.11 -1.02
N HIS A 588 -79.74 -56.66 -0.39
CA HIS A 588 -80.88 -57.53 -0.09
C HIS A 588 -81.60 -58.00 -1.35
N LYS A 589 -81.71 -57.13 -2.36
CA LYS A 589 -82.23 -57.50 -3.68
C LYS A 589 -81.34 -58.54 -4.38
N LYS A 590 -80.03 -58.35 -4.35
CA LYS A 590 -79.05 -59.27 -4.97
C LYS A 590 -78.94 -60.63 -4.27
N ILE A 591 -79.41 -60.76 -3.03
CA ILE A 591 -79.47 -62.03 -2.28
C ILE A 591 -80.80 -62.77 -2.52
N ARG A 592 -81.84 -62.07 -3.01
CA ARG A 592 -83.16 -62.65 -3.33
C ARG A 592 -83.33 -63.03 -4.81
N GLU A 593 -82.52 -62.46 -5.68
CA GLU A 593 -82.26 -62.95 -7.05
C GLU A 593 -81.17 -64.04 -6.99
#